data_AF-A0A433N0V4-F1
#
_entry.id   AF-A0A433N0V4-F1
#
_cell.length_a   1.000
_cell.length_b   1.000
_cell.length_c   1.000
_cell.angle_alpha   90.00
_cell.angle_beta   90.00
_cell.angle_gamma   90.00
#
_symmetry.space_group_name_H-M   'P 1'
#
loop_
_entity.id
_entity.type
_entity.pdbx_description
1 polymer ?
#
loop_
_entity_poly.entity_id
_entity_poly.type
_entity_poly.pdbx_seq_one_letter_code
_entity_poly.pdbx_strand_id
1 'polypeptide(L)'
;MAEIIESATLDEEEEEKLARQCAREYQLITRDDRLEKIAEDIVTHLLGRGYQGKAMVVSIDRFTAVKMYNKVQHHWQQHLQQLKN
;
A
#
# COMPACT_ATOMS: atom_id res chain seq x y z
N MET A 1 15.45 7.08 -18.30
CA MET A 1 14.29 6.62 -17.51
C MET A 1 14.75 6.08 -16.15
N ALA A 2 15.68 5.10 -16.11
CA ALA A 2 16.26 4.60 -14.86
C ALA A 2 16.91 5.70 -13.99
N GLU A 3 17.73 6.57 -14.58
CA GLU A 3 18.37 7.69 -13.85
C GLU A 3 17.39 8.71 -13.26
N ILE A 4 16.21 8.88 -13.87
CA ILE A 4 15.16 9.78 -13.37
C ILE A 4 14.43 9.16 -12.17
N ILE A 5 14.31 7.82 -12.16
CA ILE A 5 13.70 7.07 -11.06
C ILE A 5 14.66 7.04 -9.86
N GLU A 6 15.96 6.93 -10.13
CA GLU A 6 17.00 6.92 -9.10
C GLU A 6 17.15 8.30 -8.44
N SER A 7 17.08 9.40 -9.21
CA SER A 7 17.09 10.76 -8.66
C SER A 7 15.80 11.20 -7.98
N ALA A 8 14.68 10.54 -8.27
CA ALA A 8 13.39 10.76 -7.60
C ALA A 8 13.19 9.88 -6.36
N THR A 9 14.12 8.95 -6.11
CA THR A 9 14.13 8.14 -4.90
C THR A 9 14.74 8.96 -3.78
N LEU A 10 13.93 9.28 -2.76
CA LEU A 10 14.42 9.89 -1.52
C LEU A 10 15.47 8.96 -0.89
N ASP A 11 16.57 9.53 -0.43
CA ASP A 11 17.53 8.78 0.39
C ASP A 11 16.98 8.55 1.81
N GLU A 12 17.64 7.70 2.60
CA GLU A 12 17.18 7.37 3.96
C GLU A 12 17.15 8.62 4.88
N GLU A 13 18.02 9.60 4.66
CA GLU A 13 18.06 10.83 5.46
C GLU A 13 16.89 11.77 5.11
N GLU A 14 16.53 11.85 3.83
CA GLU A 14 15.39 12.61 3.33
C GLU A 14 14.06 12.00 3.79
N GLU A 15 13.94 10.66 3.74
CA GLU A 15 12.77 9.96 4.29
C GLU A 15 12.64 10.21 5.80
N GLU A 16 13.74 10.17 6.56
CA GLU A 16 13.71 10.42 8.01
C GLU A 16 13.39 11.89 8.33
N LYS A 17 13.92 12.83 7.56
CA LYS A 17 13.63 14.26 7.70
C LYS A 17 12.17 14.57 7.40
N LEU A 18 11.61 13.98 6.33
CA LEU A 18 10.21 14.09 5.98
C LEU A 18 9.32 13.49 7.09
N ALA A 19 9.69 12.32 7.61
CA ALA A 19 8.99 11.67 8.72
C ALA A 19 9.03 12.53 9.99
N ARG A 20 10.12 13.25 10.28
CA ARG A 20 10.20 14.16 11.45
C ARG A 20 9.34 15.42 11.28
N GLN A 21 9.36 16.02 10.09
CA GLN A 21 8.60 17.25 9.80
C GLN A 21 7.09 16.99 9.68
N CYS A 22 6.71 15.80 9.23
CA CYS A 22 5.32 15.38 9.03
C CYS A 22 4.94 14.19 9.92
N ALA A 23 5.52 14.06 11.11
CA ALA A 23 5.41 12.86 11.94
C ALA A 23 3.96 12.46 12.23
N ARG A 24 3.10 13.46 12.43
CA ARG A 24 1.67 13.24 12.69
C ARG A 24 0.95 12.74 11.45
N GLU A 25 1.15 13.39 10.31
CA GLU A 25 0.54 13.05 9.02
C GLU A 25 1.04 11.69 8.52
N TYR A 26 2.33 11.42 8.71
CA TYR A 26 2.96 10.14 8.37
C TYR A 26 2.33 9.00 9.16
N GLN A 27 2.26 9.12 10.50
CA GLN A 27 1.62 8.13 11.36
C GLN A 27 0.15 7.91 11.03
N LEU A 28 -0.60 8.97 10.68
CA LEU A 28 -2.01 8.85 10.28
C LEU A 28 -2.19 7.98 9.03
N ILE A 29 -1.23 8.01 8.11
CA ILE A 29 -1.29 7.25 6.85
C ILE A 29 -0.76 5.83 7.03
N THR A 30 0.37 5.68 7.73
CA THR A 30 1.16 4.43 7.78
C THR A 30 0.86 3.51 8.97
N ARG A 31 -0.10 3.88 9.83
CA ARG A 31 -0.55 3.05 10.95
C ARG A 31 -1.03 1.68 10.48
N ASP A 32 -0.55 0.62 11.13
CA ASP A 32 -0.72 -0.75 10.63
C ASP A 32 -2.18 -1.20 10.52
N ASP A 33 -3.00 -0.88 11.54
CA ASP A 33 -4.44 -1.16 11.57
C ASP A 33 -5.19 -0.49 10.41
N ARG A 34 -4.78 0.73 10.04
CA ARG A 34 -5.35 1.45 8.91
C ARG A 34 -4.95 0.80 7.59
N LEU A 35 -3.67 0.45 7.43
CA LEU A 35 -3.20 -0.24 6.23
C LEU A 35 -3.88 -1.61 6.06
N GLU A 36 -4.12 -2.32 7.16
CA GLU A 36 -4.88 -3.58 7.16
C GLU A 36 -6.30 -3.36 6.62
N LYS A 37 -7.02 -2.38 7.18
CA LYS A 37 -8.39 -2.09 6.75
C LYS A 37 -8.47 -1.68 5.27
N ILE A 38 -7.51 -0.86 4.82
CA ILE A 38 -7.43 -0.45 3.41
C ILE A 38 -7.16 -1.67 2.51
N ALA A 39 -6.28 -2.59 2.92
CA ALA A 39 -5.95 -3.76 2.13
C ALA A 39 -7.17 -4.70 1.98
N GLU A 40 -7.91 -4.95 3.06
CA GLU A 40 -9.18 -5.70 3.05
C GLU A 40 -10.20 -5.04 2.10
N ASP A 41 -10.36 -3.71 2.22
CA ASP A 41 -11.31 -2.95 1.41
C ASP A 41 -10.90 -2.99 -0.08
N ILE A 42 -9.61 -2.88 -0.42
CA ILE A 42 -9.12 -3.00 -1.80
C ILE A 42 -9.56 -4.33 -2.41
N VAL A 43 -9.35 -5.45 -1.71
CA VAL A 43 -9.69 -6.78 -2.23
C VAL A 43 -11.21 -6.91 -2.42
N THR A 44 -11.98 -6.53 -1.39
CA THR A 44 -13.45 -6.59 -1.42
C THR A 44 -14.03 -5.77 -2.57
N HIS A 45 -13.58 -4.53 -2.75
CA HIS A 45 -14.10 -3.65 -3.80
C HIS A 45 -13.64 -4.08 -5.19
N LEU A 46 -12.37 -4.49 -5.34
CA LEU A 46 -11.83 -4.86 -6.64
C LEU A 46 -12.49 -6.12 -7.20
N LEU A 47 -12.83 -7.07 -6.34
CA LEU A 47 -13.53 -8.29 -6.71
C LEU A 47 -15.04 -8.10 -6.84
N GLY A 48 -15.63 -7.15 -6.10
CA GLY A 48 -17.08 -6.89 -6.09
C GLY A 48 -17.61 -5.94 -7.18
N ARG A 49 -16.75 -5.24 -7.94
CA ARG A 49 -17.16 -4.15 -8.84
C ARG A 49 -17.91 -4.54 -10.12
N GLY A 50 -18.15 -5.83 -10.36
CA GLY A 50 -18.98 -6.30 -11.50
C GLY A 50 -18.33 -6.25 -12.88
N TYR A 51 -17.04 -5.87 -13.00
CA TYR A 51 -16.28 -5.92 -14.24
C TYR A 51 -14.80 -6.26 -13.99
N GLN A 52 -14.17 -6.87 -15.00
CA GLN A 52 -12.75 -7.22 -14.95
C GLN A 52 -11.88 -6.03 -15.37
N GLY A 53 -10.79 -5.82 -14.64
CA GLY A 53 -9.82 -4.77 -14.95
C GLY A 53 -8.64 -4.81 -14.01
N LYS A 54 -7.64 -3.96 -14.28
CA LYS A 54 -6.45 -3.82 -13.43
C LYS A 54 -6.65 -2.73 -12.37
N ALA A 55 -5.80 -2.74 -11.36
CA ALA A 55 -5.71 -1.71 -10.33
C ALA A 55 -4.24 -1.38 -10.07
N MET A 56 -4.00 -0.17 -9.56
CA MET A 56 -2.69 0.30 -9.13
C MET A 56 -2.84 0.93 -7.76
N VAL A 57 -1.90 0.64 -6.85
CA VAL A 57 -1.82 1.25 -5.52
C VAL A 57 -0.58 2.14 -5.49
N VAL A 58 -0.79 3.41 -5.15
CA VAL A 58 0.29 4.39 -4.95
C VAL A 58 0.43 4.62 -3.45
N SER A 59 1.65 4.49 -2.93
CA SER A 59 1.96 4.66 -1.50
C SER A 59 2.88 5.86 -1.30
N ILE A 60 2.89 6.38 -0.06
CA ILE A 60 3.66 7.58 0.30
C ILE A 60 5.17 7.36 0.29
N ASP A 61 5.62 6.13 0.52
CA ASP A 61 7.02 5.74 0.53
C ASP A 61 7.17 4.26 0.13
N ARG A 62 8.43 3.83 -0.05
CA ARG A 62 8.77 2.46 -0.45
C ARG A 62 8.38 1.41 0.58
N PHE A 63 8.58 1.68 1.87
CA PHE A 63 8.26 0.74 2.94
C PHE A 63 6.75 0.49 3.03
N THR A 64 5.96 1.55 2.97
CA THR A 64 4.49 1.51 2.94
C THR A 64 3.99 0.78 1.69
N ALA A 65 4.64 0.97 0.54
CA ALA A 65 4.32 0.23 -0.69
C ALA A 65 4.50 -1.29 -0.50
N VAL A 66 5.61 -1.72 0.09
CA VAL A 66 5.88 -3.14 0.38
C VAL A 66 4.88 -3.70 1.40
N LYS A 67 4.58 -2.95 2.47
CA LYS A 67 3.56 -3.34 3.46
C LYS A 67 2.20 -3.55 2.80
N MET A 68 1.75 -2.60 1.98
CA MET A 68 0.49 -2.69 1.27
C MET A 68 0.46 -3.87 0.30
N TYR A 69 1.55 -4.11 -0.44
CA TYR A 69 1.66 -5.28 -1.31
C TYR A 69 1.41 -6.58 -0.53
N ASN A 70 2.11 -6.77 0.59
CA ASN A 70 1.98 -7.98 1.41
C ASN A 70 0.56 -8.15 1.99
N LYS A 71 -0.02 -7.08 2.54
CA LYS A 71 -1.36 -7.11 3.14
C LYS A 71 -2.45 -7.39 2.10
N VAL A 72 -2.38 -6.75 0.92
CA VAL A 72 -3.33 -7.01 -0.17
C VAL A 72 -3.22 -8.45 -0.66
N GLN A 73 -2.00 -8.99 -0.83
CA GLN A 73 -1.82 -10.40 -1.19
C GLN A 73 -2.41 -11.34 -0.14
N HIS A 74 -2.21 -11.06 1.15
CA HIS A 74 -2.79 -11.84 2.24
C HIS A 74 -4.32 -11.92 2.16
N HIS A 75 -5.00 -10.77 2.10
CA HIS A 75 -6.47 -10.75 2.03
C HIS A 75 -7.00 -11.34 0.72
N TRP A 76 -6.27 -11.19 -0.38
CA TRP A 76 -6.65 -11.83 -1.65
C TRP A 76 -6.69 -13.34 -1.52
N GLN A 77 -5.66 -13.95 -0.92
CA GLN A 77 -5.62 -15.40 -0.68
C GLN A 77 -6.73 -15.85 0.27
N GLN A 78 -7.00 -15.09 1.33
CA GLN A 78 -8.12 -15.37 2.25
C GLN A 78 -9.46 -15.34 1.52
N HIS A 79 -9.70 -14.32 0.69
CA HIS A 79 -10.94 -14.21 -0.07
C HIS A 79 -11.11 -15.38 -1.05
N LEU A 80 -10.03 -15.77 -1.77
CA LEU A 80 -10.06 -16.95 -2.63
C LEU A 80 -10.34 -18.24 -1.86
N GLN A 81 -9.86 -18.36 -0.62
CA GLN A 81 -10.15 -19.51 0.23
C GLN A 81 -11.62 -19.54 0.66
N GLN A 82 -12.21 -18.38 0.99
CA GLN A 82 -13.62 -18.26 1.34
C GLN A 82 -14.54 -18.69 0.20
N LEU A 83 -14.19 -18.39 -1.06
CA LEU A 83 -14.96 -18.77 -2.24
C LEU A 83 -14.90 -20.28 -2.58
N LYS A 84 -13.99 -21.04 -1.98
CA LYS A 84 -13.86 -22.49 -2.21
C LYS A 84 -14.74 -23.33 -1.26
N ASN A 85 -15.29 -22.72 -0.22
CA ASN A 85 -16.21 -23.32 0.73
C ASN A 85 -17.66 -23.06 0.32
#